data_AF-A0A1J5KCV2-F1
#
_entry.id   AF-A0A1J5KCV2-F1
#
_cell.length_a   1.000
_cell.length_b   1.000
_cell.length_c   1.000
_cell.angle_alpha   90.00
_cell.angle_beta   90.00
_cell.angle_gamma   90.00
#
_symmetry.space_group_name_H-M   'P 1'
#
loop_
_entity.id
_entity.type
_entity.pdbx_description
1 polymer ?
#
loop_
_entity_poly.entity_id
_entity_poly.type
_entity_poly.pdbx_seq_one_letter_code
_entity_poly.pdbx_strand_id
1 'polypeptide(L)'
;MNSELYNNILAHINTDTVGVIWFSESTLSEPTEVNEIFDYIVDGQLREFVEFTKENNIETEKENNFFISHNFDSPFILFNTCISHEFSKKDFNDFKMILSKLGNHSQKNLAVIYPKSFKLPEVVKKSDLTIREFSY
;
A
#
# COMPACT_ATOMS: atom_id res chain seq x y z
N MET A 1 -14.94 -2.09 -14.98
CA MET A 1 -14.36 -2.79 -13.84
C MET A 1 -14.00 -4.20 -14.26
N ASN A 2 -12.72 -4.55 -14.28
CA ASN A 2 -12.27 -5.92 -14.26
C ASN A 2 -12.53 -6.47 -12.84
N SER A 3 -13.79 -6.88 -12.59
CA SER A 3 -14.26 -7.38 -11.30
C SER A 3 -13.39 -8.48 -10.71
N GLU A 4 -12.66 -9.20 -11.56
CA GLU A 4 -11.71 -10.23 -11.14
C GLU A 4 -10.50 -9.63 -10.40
N LEU A 5 -9.90 -8.54 -10.89
CA LEU A 5 -8.76 -7.90 -10.22
C LEU A 5 -9.16 -7.33 -8.85
N TYR A 6 -10.31 -6.65 -8.80
CA TYR A 6 -10.90 -6.13 -7.56
C TYR A 6 -11.07 -7.26 -6.52
N ASN A 7 -11.74 -8.35 -6.91
CA ASN A 7 -11.99 -9.47 -6.02
C ASN A 7 -10.70 -10.15 -5.58
N ASN A 8 -9.70 -10.27 -6.46
CA ASN A 8 -8.43 -10.90 -6.13
C ASN A 8 -7.62 -10.07 -5.13
N ILE A 9 -7.56 -8.75 -5.30
CA ILE A 9 -6.88 -7.86 -4.33
C ILE A 9 -7.58 -7.92 -2.98
N LEU A 10 -8.91 -7.79 -2.94
CA LEU A 10 -9.64 -7.83 -1.67
C LEU A 10 -9.57 -9.20 -0.99
N ALA A 11 -9.63 -10.31 -1.73
CA ALA A 11 -9.48 -11.65 -1.16
C ALA A 11 -8.07 -11.89 -0.58
N HIS A 12 -7.06 -11.16 -1.07
CA HIS A 12 -5.70 -11.22 -0.55
C HIS A 12 -5.53 -10.50 0.79
N ILE A 13 -6.35 -9.48 1.05
CA ILE A 13 -6.32 -8.66 2.26
C ILE A 13 -7.39 -9.18 3.23
N ASN A 14 -6.99 -9.74 4.37
CA ASN A 14 -7.93 -10.33 5.33
C ASN A 14 -7.84 -9.66 6.71
N THR A 15 -8.62 -10.16 7.67
CA THR A 15 -8.64 -9.64 9.05
C THR A 15 -7.30 -9.76 9.78
N ASP A 16 -6.42 -10.63 9.32
CA ASP A 16 -5.07 -10.77 9.86
C ASP A 16 -4.06 -9.84 9.17
N THR A 17 -4.47 -9.08 8.14
CA THR A 17 -3.60 -8.16 7.41
C THR A 17 -3.50 -6.83 8.16
N VAL A 18 -2.30 -6.44 8.58
CA VAL A 18 -2.05 -5.16 9.30
C VAL A 18 -1.87 -3.97 8.38
N GLY A 19 -1.59 -4.25 7.12
CA GLY A 19 -1.35 -3.23 6.16
C GLY A 19 -0.98 -3.81 4.82
N VAL A 20 -0.85 -2.90 3.88
CA VAL A 20 -0.48 -3.18 2.51
C VAL A 20 0.73 -2.34 2.16
N ILE A 21 1.73 -2.98 1.55
CA ILE A 21 2.70 -2.29 0.69
C ILE A 21 2.21 -2.47 -0.73
N TRP A 22 1.82 -1.37 -1.36
CA TRP A 22 1.39 -1.34 -2.75
C TRP A 22 2.45 -0.64 -3.60
N PHE A 23 3.09 -1.42 -4.47
CA PHE A 23 3.95 -0.90 -5.52
C PHE A 23 3.07 -0.57 -6.74
N SER A 24 2.84 0.71 -7.03
CA SER A 24 1.97 1.15 -8.13
C SER A 24 2.74 1.37 -9.43
N GLU A 25 2.08 1.18 -10.58
CA GLU A 25 2.70 1.45 -11.90
C GLU A 25 2.92 2.93 -12.15
N SER A 26 2.04 3.76 -11.58
CA SER A 26 2.06 5.22 -11.66
C SER A 26 1.97 5.82 -10.26
N THR A 27 2.35 7.08 -10.16
CA THR A 27 2.19 7.87 -8.93
C THR A 27 0.71 8.17 -8.69
N LEU A 28 0.37 8.56 -7.45
CA LEU A 28 -0.99 8.96 -7.07
C LEU A 28 -1.28 10.37 -7.60
N SER A 29 -1.43 10.49 -8.92
CA SER A 29 -1.78 11.74 -9.61
C SER A 29 -3.12 11.64 -10.34
N GLU A 30 -3.46 10.44 -10.81
CA GLU A 30 -4.71 10.15 -11.51
C GLU A 30 -5.41 8.92 -10.93
N PRO A 31 -6.76 8.90 -10.90
CA PRO A 31 -7.50 7.71 -10.49
C PRO A 31 -7.26 6.57 -11.49
N THR A 32 -6.74 5.44 -11.02
CA THR A 32 -6.79 4.17 -11.75
C THR A 32 -7.75 3.20 -11.05
N GLU A 33 -8.12 2.11 -11.74
CA GLU A 33 -8.95 1.06 -11.17
C GLU A 33 -8.37 0.47 -9.87
N VAL A 34 -7.03 0.38 -9.77
CA VAL A 34 -6.36 -0.11 -8.55
C VAL A 34 -6.42 0.93 -7.43
N ASN A 35 -6.39 2.23 -7.75
CA ASN A 35 -6.57 3.28 -6.75
C ASN A 35 -7.93 3.16 -6.07
N GLU A 36 -9.01 2.89 -6.83
CA GLU A 36 -10.37 2.77 -6.27
C GLU A 36 -10.48 1.61 -5.27
N ILE A 37 -9.79 0.49 -5.54
CA ILE A 37 -9.75 -0.66 -4.61
C ILE A 37 -9.12 -0.25 -3.29
N PHE A 38 -7.95 0.41 -3.35
CA PHE A 38 -7.24 0.82 -2.15
C PHE A 38 -7.91 1.98 -1.43
N ASP A 39 -8.52 2.92 -2.16
CA ASP A 39 -9.31 4.03 -1.60
C ASP A 39 -10.47 3.51 -0.74
N TYR A 40 -11.12 2.42 -1.17
CA TYR A 40 -12.12 1.72 -0.35
C TYR A 40 -11.54 1.17 0.96
N ILE A 41 -10.31 0.67 0.95
CA ILE A 41 -9.61 0.12 2.14
C ILE A 41 -9.06 1.21 3.06
N VAL A 42 -8.93 2.44 2.58
CA VAL A 42 -8.49 3.56 3.42
C VAL A 42 -9.56 4.64 3.56
N ASP A 43 -10.82 4.24 3.46
CA ASP A 43 -11.98 5.08 3.75
C ASP A 43 -12.00 6.42 2.97
N GLY A 44 -11.54 6.41 1.72
CA GLY A 44 -11.52 7.60 0.86
C GLY A 44 -10.28 8.50 0.99
N GLN A 45 -9.34 8.19 1.89
CA GLN A 45 -8.17 9.04 2.13
C GLN A 45 -7.25 9.20 0.92
N LEU A 46 -7.23 8.21 0.01
CA LEU A 46 -6.41 8.29 -1.20
C LEU A 46 -6.92 9.39 -2.12
N ARG A 47 -8.24 9.46 -2.30
CA ARG A 47 -8.89 10.48 -3.12
C ARG A 47 -8.72 11.87 -2.54
N GLU A 48 -8.94 12.03 -1.23
CA GLU A 48 -8.74 13.30 -0.54
C GLU A 48 -7.30 13.82 -0.73
N PHE A 49 -6.31 12.94 -0.67
CA PHE A 49 -4.92 13.28 -0.94
C PHE A 49 -4.67 13.71 -2.39
N VAL A 50 -5.20 12.97 -3.37
CA VAL A 50 -5.04 13.32 -4.80
C VAL A 50 -5.70 14.66 -5.12
N GLU A 51 -6.90 14.92 -4.59
CA GLU A 51 -7.59 16.20 -4.75
C GLU A 51 -6.79 17.34 -4.11
N PHE A 52 -6.33 17.16 -2.86
CA PHE A 52 -5.53 18.16 -2.16
C PHE A 52 -4.23 18.51 -2.90
N THR A 53 -3.48 17.50 -3.37
CA THR A 53 -2.21 17.71 -4.08
C THR A 53 -2.42 18.43 -5.41
N LYS A 54 -3.50 18.10 -6.14
CA LYS A 54 -3.89 18.77 -7.38
C LYS A 54 -4.27 20.24 -7.14
N GLU A 55 -5.11 20.52 -6.14
CA GLU A 55 -5.54 21.89 -5.82
C GLU A 55 -4.36 22.80 -5.43
N ASN A 56 -3.35 22.21 -4.78
CA ASN A 56 -2.19 22.94 -4.27
C ASN A 56 -0.95 22.88 -5.19
N ASN A 57 -1.05 22.25 -6.37
CA ASN A 57 0.07 22.02 -7.30
C ASN A 57 1.30 21.37 -6.62
N ILE A 58 1.04 20.36 -5.79
CA ILE A 58 2.10 19.59 -5.10
C ILE A 58 2.55 18.45 -6.02
N GLU A 59 3.86 18.38 -6.29
CA GLU A 59 4.45 17.27 -7.05
C GLU A 59 4.57 16.02 -6.17
N THR A 60 3.97 14.90 -6.59
CA THR A 60 3.98 13.61 -5.84
C THR A 60 4.77 12.51 -6.55
N GLU A 61 5.45 12.84 -7.66
CA GLU A 61 6.01 11.86 -8.60
C GLU A 61 7.11 10.96 -8.02
N LYS A 62 7.72 11.37 -6.92
CA LYS A 62 8.84 10.65 -6.27
C LYS A 62 8.58 10.38 -4.79
N GLU A 63 7.35 10.61 -4.35
CA GLU A 63 7.01 10.53 -2.94
C GLU A 63 6.42 9.17 -2.58
N ASN A 64 6.80 8.71 -1.40
CA ASN A 64 6.18 7.56 -0.77
C ASN A 64 4.97 8.04 0.05
N ASN A 65 3.83 7.39 -0.13
CA ASN A 65 2.58 7.82 0.49
C ASN A 65 2.14 6.83 1.56
N PHE A 66 1.67 7.36 2.70
CA PHE A 66 1.19 6.58 3.82
C PHE A 66 -0.23 6.99 4.16
N PHE A 67 -1.13 6.03 4.22
CA PHE A 67 -2.54 6.21 4.59
C PHE A 67 -2.86 5.29 5.76
N ILE A 68 -3.57 5.80 6.76
CA ILE A 68 -3.86 5.07 7.99
C ILE A 68 -5.37 5.12 8.22
N SER A 69 -6.00 3.95 8.22
CA SER A 69 -7.43 3.77 8.45
C SER A 69 -7.69 2.83 9.63
N HIS A 70 -8.97 2.62 9.94
CA HIS A 70 -9.41 1.66 10.94
C HIS A 70 -10.17 0.54 10.24
N ASN A 71 -9.43 -0.41 9.67
CA ASN A 71 -10.01 -1.53 8.97
C ASN A 71 -9.79 -2.85 9.72
N PHE A 72 -10.75 -3.76 9.62
CA PHE A 72 -10.72 -5.05 10.32
C PHE A 72 -10.59 -4.93 11.85
N ASP A 73 -11.31 -3.97 12.45
CA ASP A 73 -11.29 -3.68 13.90
C ASP A 73 -9.90 -3.34 14.47
N SER A 74 -8.96 -2.94 13.61
CA SER A 74 -7.62 -2.55 14.04
C SER A 74 -7.03 -1.43 13.17
N PRO A 75 -6.01 -0.71 13.66
CA PRO A 75 -5.30 0.24 12.82
C PRO A 75 -4.68 -0.47 11.61
N PHE A 76 -4.97 0.05 10.42
CA PHE A 76 -4.53 -0.49 9.15
C PHE A 76 -3.69 0.58 8.42
N ILE A 77 -2.59 0.17 7.81
CA ILE A 77 -1.72 1.07 7.05
C ILE A 77 -1.61 0.65 5.60
N LEU A 78 -1.80 1.59 4.68
CA LEU A 78 -1.44 1.45 3.29
C LEU A 78 -0.21 2.31 3.00
N PHE A 79 0.87 1.67 2.59
CA PHE A 79 2.04 2.32 2.03
C PHE A 79 2.02 2.16 0.51
N ASN A 80 2.05 3.28 -0.20
CA ASN A 80 2.15 3.31 -1.65
C ASN A 80 3.51 3.87 -2.09
N THR A 81 4.13 3.20 -3.06
CA THR A 81 5.33 3.68 -3.75
C THR A 81 5.23 3.33 -5.23
N CYS A 82 5.66 4.24 -6.11
CA CYS A 82 5.67 3.96 -7.54
C CYS A 82 6.85 3.04 -7.90
N ILE A 83 6.66 2.08 -8.80
CA ILE A 83 7.72 1.16 -9.26
C ILE A 83 8.87 1.87 -9.99
N SER A 84 8.65 3.10 -10.48
CA SER A 84 9.70 3.94 -11.07
C SER A 84 10.63 4.55 -10.02
N HIS A 85 10.22 4.54 -8.74
CA HIS A 85 11.02 4.98 -7.62
C HIS A 85 11.85 3.81 -7.07
N GLU A 86 13.12 4.06 -6.72
CA GLU A 86 13.97 3.04 -6.12
C GLU A 86 13.55 2.83 -4.66
N PHE A 87 12.88 1.71 -4.37
CA PHE A 87 12.50 1.37 -3.01
C PHE A 87 13.73 0.96 -2.18
N SER A 88 14.09 1.78 -1.21
CA SER A 88 15.30 1.62 -0.41
C SER A 88 15.05 0.85 0.89
N LYS A 89 16.14 0.44 1.54
CA LYS A 89 16.07 -0.10 2.91
C LYS A 89 15.55 0.93 3.91
N LYS A 90 15.76 2.22 3.66
CA LYS A 90 15.26 3.29 4.53
C LYS A 90 13.73 3.33 4.47
N ASP A 91 13.14 3.29 3.28
CA ASP A 91 11.69 3.32 3.10
C ASP A 91 11.01 2.15 3.82
N PHE A 92 11.59 0.96 3.70
CA PHE A 92 11.08 -0.21 4.42
C PHE A 92 11.20 -0.08 5.95
N ASN A 93 12.26 0.55 6.45
CA ASN A 93 12.42 0.79 7.88
C ASN A 93 11.43 1.85 8.40
N ASP A 94 11.20 2.91 7.62
CA ASP A 94 10.21 3.94 7.94
C ASP A 94 8.80 3.33 8.03
N PHE A 95 8.45 2.46 7.06
CA PHE A 95 7.23 1.67 7.09
C PHE A 95 7.12 0.82 8.37
N LYS A 96 8.14 0.01 8.69
CA LYS A 96 8.13 -0.83 9.90
C LYS A 96 8.02 -0.02 11.18
N MET A 97 8.65 1.14 11.24
CA MET A 97 8.55 2.05 12.38
C MET A 97 7.11 2.51 12.57
N ILE A 98 6.43 2.98 11.51
CA ILE A 98 5.03 3.39 11.60
C ILE A 98 4.17 2.19 12.00
N LEU A 99 4.35 1.04 11.35
CA LEU A 99 3.63 -0.19 11.67
C LEU A 99 3.76 -0.55 13.16
N SER A 100 4.96 -0.52 13.73
CA SER A 100 5.19 -0.83 15.15
C SER A 100 4.47 0.12 16.12
N LYS A 101 4.19 1.36 15.71
CA LYS A 101 3.44 2.34 16.52
C LYS A 101 1.93 2.08 16.49
N LEU A 102 1.44 1.37 15.47
CA LEU A 102 0.03 1.05 15.28
C LEU A 102 -0.45 -0.15 16.11
N GLY A 103 0.46 -0.90 16.74
CA GLY A 103 0.09 -1.95 17.70
C GLY A 103 1.02 -3.16 17.70
N ASN A 104 0.58 -4.23 18.38
CA ASN A 104 1.25 -5.53 18.35
C ASN A 104 0.76 -6.37 17.16
N HIS A 105 1.69 -6.88 16.37
CA HIS A 105 1.43 -7.57 15.10
C HIS A 105 1.95 -9.01 15.08
N SER A 106 2.19 -9.62 16.24
CA SER A 106 2.84 -10.93 16.39
C SER A 106 2.11 -12.11 15.70
N GLN A 107 0.85 -11.95 15.31
CA GLN A 107 0.06 -12.95 14.59
C GLN A 107 -0.52 -12.43 13.26
N LYS A 108 -0.05 -11.27 12.81
CA LYS A 108 -0.61 -10.58 11.65
C LYS A 108 0.35 -10.61 10.46
N ASN A 109 -0.20 -10.48 9.27
CA ASN A 109 0.53 -10.52 8.00
C ASN A 109 0.56 -9.15 7.31
N LEU A 110 1.57 -8.95 6.47
CA LEU A 110 1.67 -7.81 5.58
C LEU A 110 1.32 -8.24 4.16
N ALA A 111 0.32 -7.59 3.55
CA ALA A 111 0.03 -7.80 2.14
C ALA A 111 1.00 -6.96 1.30
N VAL A 112 1.61 -7.58 0.29
CA VAL A 112 2.48 -6.89 -0.66
C VAL A 112 1.90 -7.09 -2.05
N ILE A 113 1.47 -6.00 -2.66
CA ILE A 113 0.73 -5.99 -3.93
C ILE A 113 1.52 -5.20 -4.96
N TYR A 114 1.73 -5.79 -6.15
CA TYR A 114 2.61 -5.21 -7.17
C TYR A 114 2.28 -5.73 -8.59
N PRO A 115 2.63 -5.00 -9.65
CA PRO A 115 2.51 -5.49 -11.03
C PRO A 115 3.39 -6.69 -11.29
N LYS A 116 2.96 -7.64 -12.11
CA LYS A 116 3.76 -8.82 -12.52
C LYS A 116 5.11 -8.47 -13.14
N SER A 117 5.21 -7.30 -13.77
CA SER A 117 6.45 -6.78 -14.37
C SER A 117 7.48 -6.35 -13.33
N PHE A 118 7.06 -6.09 -12.08
CA PHE A 118 7.92 -5.57 -11.03
C PHE A 118 8.60 -6.67 -10.24
N LYS A 119 9.92 -6.56 -10.08
CA LYS A 119 10.70 -7.45 -9.22
C LYS A 119 10.72 -6.88 -7.80
N LEU A 120 10.04 -7.57 -6.88
CA LEU A 120 10.01 -7.16 -5.48
C LEU A 120 11.42 -6.96 -4.87
N PRO A 121 11.63 -5.86 -4.12
CA PRO A 121 12.88 -5.59 -3.42
C PRO A 121 13.24 -6.69 -2.41
N GLU A 122 14.51 -7.10 -2.40
CA GLU A 122 15.03 -8.13 -1.49
C GLU A 122 14.83 -7.78 0.00
N VAL A 123 14.80 -6.49 0.33
CA VAL A 123 14.58 -6.03 1.71
C VAL A 123 13.18 -6.40 2.22
N VAL A 124 12.17 -6.42 1.34
CA VAL A 124 10.81 -6.86 1.67
C VAL A 124 10.79 -8.38 1.84
N LYS A 125 11.40 -9.11 0.90
CA LYS A 125 11.43 -10.59 0.91
C LYS A 125 12.15 -11.18 2.12
N LYS A 126 13.19 -10.50 2.61
CA LYS A 126 14.00 -10.94 3.76
C LYS A 126 13.50 -10.40 5.09
N SER A 127 12.30 -9.81 5.14
CA SER A 127 11.72 -9.32 6.38
C SER A 127 11.40 -10.49 7.33
N ASP A 128 11.43 -10.17 8.61
CA ASP A 128 10.89 -10.97 9.72
C ASP A 128 9.36 -10.98 9.79
N LEU A 129 8.67 -10.17 8.98
CA LEU A 129 7.22 -10.13 8.90
C LEU A 129 6.69 -11.28 8.03
N THR A 130 5.51 -11.79 8.39
CA THR A 130 4.80 -12.73 7.51
C THR A 130 4.26 -11.98 6.29
N ILE A 131 4.88 -12.17 5.13
CA ILE A 131 4.50 -11.50 3.88
C ILE A 131 3.52 -12.37 3.09
N ARG A 132 2.42 -11.77 2.63
CA ARG A 132 1.53 -12.33 1.60
C ARG A 132 1.72 -11.55 0.32
N GLU A 133 2.31 -12.17 -0.70
CA GLU A 133 2.56 -11.54 -2.00
C GLU A 133 1.40 -11.76 -2.97
N PHE A 134 0.98 -10.72 -3.69
CA PHE A 134 0.05 -10.81 -4.80
C PHE A 134 0.55 -9.96 -5.97
N SER A 135 0.72 -10.60 -7.13
CA SER A 135 1.11 -9.90 -8.36
C SER A 135 -0.05 -9.86 -9.36
N TYR A 136 -0.32 -8.70 -9.92
CA TYR A 136 -1.40 -8.49 -10.89
C TYR A 136 -0.89 -8.29 -12.32
#